data_AF-A0A8T5VZ10-F1
#
_entry.id   AF-A0A8T5VZ10-F1
#
_cell.length_a   1.000
_cell.length_b   1.000
_cell.length_c   1.000
_cell.angle_alpha   90.00
_cell.angle_beta   90.00
_cell.angle_gamma   90.00
#
_symmetry.space_group_name_H-M   'P 1'
#
loop_
_entity.id
_entity.type
_entity.pdbx_description
1 polymer ?
#
loop_
_entity_poly.entity_id
_entity_poly.type
_entity_poly.pdbx_seq_one_letter_code
_entity_poly.pdbx_strand_id
1 'polypeptide(L)'
;VVNNGIVMISYINILRERGLTLSEAVRLGARRRLRPILMTTFTTVFALLPMALGLGAGAEMWAPMARTVIGGLLSSFIFTLVLVPTLYTIFAGKKG
;
A
#
# COMPACT_ATOMS: atom_id res chain seq x y z
N VAL A 1 -7.44 -4.78 -2.41
CA VAL A 1 -5.99 -5.03 -2.63
C VAL A 1 -5.72 -5.76 -3.96
N VAL A 2 -6.48 -6.79 -4.32
CA VAL A 2 -6.30 -7.61 -5.55
C VAL A 2 -6.44 -6.81 -6.84
N ASN A 3 -7.49 -5.97 -6.97
CA ASN A 3 -7.77 -5.23 -8.21
C ASN A 3 -6.64 -4.25 -8.59
N ASN A 4 -6.06 -3.58 -7.58
CA ASN A 4 -4.91 -2.72 -7.79
C ASN A 4 -3.72 -3.52 -8.38
N GLY A 5 -3.55 -4.79 -7.96
CA GLY A 5 -2.54 -5.74 -8.43
C GLY A 5 -2.61 -6.00 -9.93
N ILE A 6 -3.81 -6.36 -10.37
CA ILE A 6 -4.13 -6.71 -11.75
C ILE A 6 -3.88 -5.52 -12.68
N VAL A 7 -4.36 -4.32 -12.30
CA VAL A 7 -4.16 -3.09 -13.10
C VAL A 7 -2.68 -2.76 -13.29
N MET A 8 -1.84 -3.00 -12.28
CA MET A 8 -0.39 -2.77 -12.39
C MET A 8 0.28 -3.72 -13.37
N ILE A 9 -0.11 -5.00 -13.37
CA ILE A 9 0.44 -6.00 -14.28
C ILE A 9 0.05 -5.68 -15.73
N SER A 10 -1.21 -5.30 -15.97
CA SER A 10 -1.64 -4.81 -17.29
C SER A 10 -0.84 -3.57 -17.71
N TYR A 11 -0.60 -2.62 -16.79
CA TYR A 11 0.18 -1.43 -17.10
C TYR A 11 1.65 -1.74 -17.42
N ILE A 12 2.26 -2.68 -16.70
CA ILE A 12 3.64 -3.14 -16.97
C ILE A 12 3.71 -3.81 -18.35
N ASN A 13 2.72 -4.63 -18.72
CA ASN A 13 2.66 -5.23 -20.07
C ASN A 13 2.55 -4.16 -21.17
N ILE A 14 1.69 -3.15 -21.00
CA ILE A 14 1.58 -2.04 -21.95
C ILE A 14 2.90 -1.26 -22.06
N LEU A 15 3.62 -1.06 -20.95
CA LEU A 15 4.93 -0.38 -20.98
C LEU A 15 6.02 -1.22 -21.64
N ARG A 16 5.97 -2.55 -21.52
CA ARG A 16 6.87 -3.46 -22.24
C ARG A 16 6.61 -3.44 -23.74
N GLU A 17 5.35 -3.41 -24.16
CA GLU A 17 4.96 -3.26 -25.58
C GLU A 17 5.46 -1.93 -26.17
N ARG A 18 5.60 -0.89 -25.34
CA ARG A 18 6.18 0.41 -25.71
C ARG A 18 7.71 0.46 -25.70
N GLY A 19 8.39 -0.68 -25.51
CA GLY A 19 9.84 -0.80 -25.60
C GLY A 19 10.61 -0.45 -24.32
N LEU A 20 9.94 -0.22 -23.18
CA LEU A 20 10.64 0.00 -21.92
C LEU A 20 11.22 -1.31 -21.36
N THR A 21 12.38 -1.20 -20.73
CA THR A 21 12.98 -2.32 -20.01
C THR A 21 12.08 -2.73 -18.83
N LEU A 22 11.99 -4.05 -18.56
CA LEU A 22 11.17 -4.60 -17.47
C LEU A 22 11.45 -3.88 -16.14
N SER A 23 12.71 -3.58 -15.87
CA SER A 23 13.17 -2.91 -14.65
C SER A 23 12.61 -1.49 -14.51
N GLU A 24 12.53 -0.73 -15.62
CA GLU A 24 11.97 0.62 -15.63
C GLU A 24 10.45 0.61 -15.53
N ALA A 25 9.78 -0.28 -16.27
CA ALA A 25 8.33 -0.43 -16.22
C ALA A 25 7.84 -0.81 -14.82
N VAL A 26 8.55 -1.73 -14.15
CA VAL A 26 8.27 -2.13 -12.77
C VAL A 26 8.57 -1.00 -11.79
N ARG A 27 9.68 -0.26 -11.95
CA ARG A 27 10.02 0.88 -11.08
C ARG A 27 8.97 1.98 -11.17
N LEU A 28 8.48 2.29 -12.38
CA LEU A 28 7.42 3.27 -12.60
C LEU A 28 6.08 2.80 -11.99
N GLY A 29 5.73 1.53 -12.21
CA GLY A 29 4.52 0.92 -11.65
C GLY A 29 4.51 0.88 -10.12
N ALA A 30 5.65 0.53 -9.51
CA ALA A 30 5.81 0.51 -8.06
C ALA A 30 5.71 1.92 -7.44
N ARG A 31 6.41 2.91 -8.02
CA ARG A 31 6.42 4.29 -7.51
C ARG A 31 5.05 4.96 -7.61
N ARG A 32 4.29 4.68 -8.68
CA ARG A 32 2.92 5.18 -8.85
C ARG A 32 1.92 4.60 -7.86
N ARG A 33 2.21 3.45 -7.25
CA ARG A 33 1.34 2.85 -6.21
C ARG A 33 1.71 3.24 -4.80
N LEU A 34 2.99 3.44 -4.53
CA LEU A 34 3.45 3.81 -3.19
C LEU A 34 2.72 5.06 -2.68
N ARG A 35 2.56 6.06 -3.54
CA ARG A 35 1.84 7.31 -3.25
C ARG A 35 0.34 7.09 -2.91
N PRO A 36 -0.48 6.43 -3.75
CA PRO A 36 -1.86 6.08 -3.42
C PRO A 36 -2.02 5.25 -2.15
N ILE A 37 -1.17 4.24 -1.91
CA ILE A 37 -1.26 3.40 -0.72
C ILE A 37 -1.04 4.26 0.54
N LEU A 38 0.02 5.08 0.53
CA LEU A 38 0.29 6.05 1.58
C LEU A 38 -0.91 6.97 1.82
N MET A 39 -1.44 7.58 0.76
CA MET A 39 -2.61 8.46 0.85
C MET A 39 -3.81 7.76 1.51
N THR A 40 -4.17 6.55 1.07
CA THR A 40 -5.31 5.83 1.64
C THR A 40 -5.08 5.46 3.10
N THR A 41 -3.89 4.97 3.45
CA THR A 41 -3.55 4.62 4.84
C THR A 41 -3.62 5.83 5.74
N PHE A 42 -3.02 6.96 5.34
CA PHE A 42 -3.08 8.20 6.12
C PHE A 42 -4.51 8.71 6.28
N THR A 43 -5.30 8.76 5.21
CA THR A 43 -6.71 9.19 5.29
C THR A 43 -7.50 8.34 6.27
N THR A 44 -7.34 7.01 6.25
CA THR A 44 -8.05 6.13 7.18
C THR A 44 -7.57 6.31 8.62
N VAL A 45 -6.25 6.45 8.84
CA VAL A 45 -5.71 6.71 10.18
C VAL A 45 -6.24 8.03 10.73
N PHE A 46 -6.23 9.11 9.94
CA PHE A 46 -6.77 10.42 10.36
C PHE A 46 -8.28 10.37 10.64
N ALA A 47 -9.06 9.65 9.82
CA ALA A 47 -10.49 9.50 10.02
C ALA A 47 -10.83 8.75 11.32
N LEU A 48 -10.02 7.75 11.70
CA LEU A 48 -10.24 6.93 12.88
C LEU A 48 -9.54 7.45 14.14
N LEU A 49 -8.59 8.38 14.00
CA LEU A 49 -7.82 8.96 15.10
C LEU A 49 -8.69 9.55 16.23
N PRO A 50 -9.72 10.38 15.98
CA PRO A 50 -10.54 10.94 17.07
C PRO A 50 -11.36 9.87 17.79
N MET A 51 -11.84 8.85 17.06
CA MET A 51 -12.53 7.68 17.65
C MET A 51 -11.59 6.85 18.52
N ALA A 52 -10.34 6.64 18.08
CA ALA A 52 -9.35 5.89 18.83
C ALA A 52 -8.90 6.58 20.13
N LEU A 53 -8.91 7.92 20.14
CA LEU A 53 -8.64 8.76 21.31
C LEU A 53 -9.81 8.85 22.30
N GLY A 54 -10.98 8.27 21.97
CA GLY A 54 -12.13 8.29 22.87
C GLY A 54 -12.86 9.64 22.94
N LEU A 55 -12.58 10.56 22.01
CA LEU A 55 -13.15 11.90 22.00
C LEU A 55 -14.56 11.89 21.38
N GLY A 56 -15.54 11.36 22.09
CA GLY A 56 -16.95 11.35 21.67
C GLY A 56 -17.87 10.48 22.54
N ALA A 57 -19.16 10.82 22.59
CA ALA A 57 -20.16 10.03 23.30
C ALA A 57 -20.30 8.63 22.65
N GLY A 58 -20.17 7.57 23.45
CA GLY A 58 -20.16 6.18 22.97
C GLY A 58 -18.80 5.67 22.48
N ALA A 59 -17.73 6.46 22.59
CA ALA A 59 -16.41 6.07 22.11
C ALA A 59 -15.77 4.91 22.90
N GLU A 60 -16.24 4.59 24.11
CA GLU A 60 -15.72 3.43 24.87
C GLU A 60 -15.93 2.09 24.15
N MET A 61 -17.03 1.97 23.39
CA MET A 61 -17.33 0.76 22.61
C MET A 61 -16.61 0.73 21.26
N TRP A 62 -16.40 1.89 20.62
CA TRP A 62 -15.80 2.00 19.28
C TRP A 62 -14.28 2.21 19.29
N ALA A 63 -13.72 2.76 20.38
CA ALA A 63 -12.29 2.96 20.56
C ALA A 63 -11.46 1.67 20.46
N PRO A 64 -11.85 0.51 21.06
CA PRO A 64 -11.12 -0.73 20.85
C PRO A 64 -11.10 -1.14 19.38
N MET A 65 -12.24 -1.09 18.67
CA MET A 65 -12.29 -1.40 17.24
C MET A 65 -11.40 -0.47 16.40
N ALA A 66 -11.46 0.84 16.64
CA ALA A 66 -10.64 1.82 15.93
C ALA A 66 -9.14 1.55 16.15
N ARG A 67 -8.73 1.22 17.38
CA ARG A 67 -7.34 0.85 17.69
C ARG A 67 -6.90 -0.42 16.97
N THR A 68 -7.73 -1.47 16.91
CA THR A 68 -7.39 -2.71 16.19
C THR A 68 -7.25 -2.46 14.68
N VAL A 69 -8.12 -1.64 14.10
CA VAL A 69 -8.06 -1.30 12.66
C VAL A 69 -6.82 -0.46 12.35
N ILE A 70 -6.51 0.55 13.16
CA ILE A 70 -5.28 1.35 13.01
C ILE A 70 -4.04 0.46 13.14
N GLY A 71 -4.00 -0.43 14.14
CA GLY A 71 -2.90 -1.38 14.32
C GLY A 71 -2.75 -2.36 13.15
N GLY A 72 -3.86 -2.90 12.64
CA GLY A 72 -3.88 -3.80 11.49
C GLY A 72 -3.44 -3.10 10.19
N LEU A 73 -3.86 -1.84 9.99
CA LEU A 73 -3.43 -1.02 8.86
C LEU A 73 -1.95 -0.67 8.93
N LEU A 74 -1.43 -0.27 10.11
CA LEU A 74 0.00 0.00 10.31
C LEU A 74 0.84 -1.25 10.08
N SER A 75 0.43 -2.41 10.61
CA SER A 75 1.10 -3.69 10.39
C SER A 75 1.11 -4.05 8.90
N SER A 76 -0.03 -3.95 8.22
CA SER A 76 -0.14 -4.20 6.77
C SER A 76 0.65 -3.20 5.93
N PHE A 77 0.75 -1.95 6.39
CA PHE A 77 1.52 -0.89 5.76
C PHE A 77 3.02 -1.16 5.86
N ILE A 78 3.53 -1.53 7.03
CA ILE A 78 4.91 -1.97 7.22
C ILE A 78 5.19 -3.20 6.37
N PHE A 79 4.29 -4.20 6.39
CA PHE A 79 4.38 -5.36 5.52
C PHE A 79 4.46 -4.96 4.06
N THR A 80 3.63 -4.02 3.59
CA THR A 80 3.67 -3.55 2.20
C THR A 80 4.98 -2.82 1.89
N LEU A 81 5.46 -1.97 2.82
CA LEU A 81 6.71 -1.23 2.68
C LEU A 81 7.95 -2.12 2.69
N VAL A 82 7.89 -3.32 3.27
CA VAL A 82 8.98 -4.31 3.26
C VAL A 82 8.80 -5.30 2.12
N LEU A 83 7.60 -5.83 1.92
CA LEU A 83 7.27 -6.82 0.89
C LEU A 83 7.42 -6.23 -0.52
N VAL A 84 7.09 -4.96 -0.74
CA VAL A 84 7.31 -4.28 -2.02
C VAL A 84 8.81 -4.20 -2.39
N PRO A 85 9.73 -3.71 -1.54
CA PRO A 85 11.16 -3.73 -1.85
C PRO A 85 11.76 -5.13 -1.86
N THR A 86 11.28 -6.09 -1.05
CA THR A 86 11.75 -7.48 -1.12
C THR A 86 11.33 -8.17 -2.41
N LEU A 87 10.08 -8.00 -2.85
CA LEU A 87 9.66 -8.47 -4.17
C LEU A 87 10.41 -7.73 -5.27
N TYR A 88 10.61 -6.42 -5.14
CA TYR A 88 11.40 -5.65 -6.09
C TYR A 88 12.83 -6.16 -6.20
N THR A 89 13.52 -6.43 -5.09
CA THR A 89 14.90 -6.95 -5.07
C THR A 89 14.98 -8.36 -5.64
N ILE A 90 13.99 -9.23 -5.39
CA ILE A 90 13.94 -10.58 -5.98
C ILE A 90 13.69 -10.52 -7.49
N PHE A 91 12.80 -9.65 -7.96
CA PHE A 91 12.52 -9.50 -9.40
C PHE A 91 13.61 -8.69 -10.13
N ALA A 92 14.29 -7.76 -9.46
CA ALA A 92 15.40 -6.98 -10.02
C ALA A 92 16.74 -7.73 -9.97
N GLY A 93 16.98 -8.55 -8.95
CA GLY A 93 18.19 -9.36 -8.78
C GLY A 93 18.29 -10.56 -9.74
N LYS A 94 17.21 -10.89 -10.47
CA LYS A 94 17.20 -11.94 -11.49
C LYS A 94 17.59 -11.46 -12.90
N LYS A 95 18.05 -10.22 -13.02
CA LYS A 95 18.74 -9.68 -14.20
C LYS A 95 20.11 -9.11 -13.78
N GLY A 96 20.93 -9.98 -13.21
CA GLY A 96 22.38 -9.95 -13.37
C GLY A 96 22.75 -10.97 -14.42
#